data_AF-A0A8I2K0D1-F1
#
_entry.id   AF-A0A8I2K0D1-F1
#
_cell.length_a   1.000
_cell.length_b   1.000
_cell.length_c   1.000
_cell.angle_alpha   90.00
_cell.angle_beta   90.00
_cell.angle_gamma   90.00
#
_symmetry.space_group_name_H-M   'P 1'
#
loop_
_entity.id
_entity.type
_entity.pdbx_description
1 polymer ?
#
loop_
_entity_poly.entity_id
_entity_poly.type
_entity_poly.pdbx_seq_one_letter_code
_entity_poly.pdbx_strand_id
1 'polypeptide(L)'
;MSESEAYKVKIEGLGITLEKEVPKEIGDKVLVLIITGNSNDISVRTSTSFGGPLEQSIIQSDENNTKLIEKPKKSIREFLVESKAKRAIEKITAIGVFLDKHKNKKNFTKEKIKKSFQEASEKVTTNLPRDIKATIGAGWIAELDEEKGHYYVTNTGNEAVTNKFPEEIVKKSRGSYGGKKTKQKTVDKK
;
A
#
# COMPACT_ATOMS: atom_id res chain seq x y z
N MET A 1 48.19 -6.58 17.45
CA MET A 1 46.99 -6.96 16.69
C MET A 1 45.81 -6.74 17.60
N SER A 2 44.93 -5.80 17.28
CA SER A 2 43.76 -5.51 18.12
C SER A 2 42.67 -6.52 17.76
N GLU A 3 42.18 -7.27 18.74
CA GLU A 3 41.01 -8.12 18.55
C GLU A 3 39.81 -7.22 18.23
N SER A 4 39.18 -7.44 17.07
CA SER A 4 38.00 -6.70 16.67
C SER A 4 36.81 -7.16 17.50
N GLU A 5 36.43 -6.38 18.50
CA GLU A 5 35.22 -6.63 19.31
C GLU A 5 33.97 -6.54 18.41
N ALA A 6 33.10 -7.55 18.50
CA ALA A 6 31.85 -7.64 17.75
C ALA A 6 30.66 -7.80 18.71
N TYR A 7 29.51 -7.23 18.34
CA TYR A 7 28.25 -7.43 19.07
C TYR A 7 27.36 -8.41 18.33
N LYS A 8 26.68 -9.26 19.11
CA LYS A 8 25.60 -10.09 18.60
C LYS A 8 24.28 -9.37 18.77
N VAL A 9 23.66 -8.93 17.68
CA VAL A 9 22.40 -8.18 17.69
C VAL A 9 21.25 -9.11 17.30
N LYS A 10 20.20 -9.14 18.13
CA LYS A 10 18.97 -9.89 17.91
C LYS A 10 17.78 -8.93 17.94
N ILE A 11 16.98 -8.93 16.87
CA ILE A 11 15.79 -8.07 16.73
C ILE A 11 14.57 -8.98 16.52
N GLU A 12 13.55 -8.82 17.35
CA GLU A 12 12.31 -9.61 17.32
C GLU A 12 11.10 -8.68 17.23
N GLY A 13 10.17 -8.99 16.33
CA GLY A 13 8.91 -8.26 16.19
C GLY A 13 8.06 -8.79 15.05
N LEU A 14 6.73 -8.66 15.17
CA LEU A 14 5.76 -9.05 14.13
C LEU A 14 5.90 -10.50 13.61
N GLY A 15 6.38 -11.42 14.46
CA GLY A 15 6.63 -12.81 14.07
C GLY A 15 7.89 -13.02 13.22
N ILE A 16 8.80 -12.04 13.19
CA ILE A 16 10.08 -12.09 12.50
C ILE A 16 11.20 -11.97 13.54
N THR A 17 12.26 -12.77 13.35
CA THR A 17 13.48 -12.75 14.15
C THR A 17 14.68 -12.56 13.23
N LEU A 18 15.52 -11.55 13.51
CA LEU A 18 16.78 -11.30 12.82
C LEU A 18 17.92 -11.40 13.84
N GLU A 19 18.94 -12.19 13.52
CA GLU A 19 20.13 -12.36 14.35
C GLU A 19 21.37 -12.15 13.49
N LYS A 20 22.24 -11.23 13.89
CA LYS A 20 23.45 -10.89 13.14
C LYS A 20 24.57 -10.39 14.06
N GLU A 21 25.78 -10.83 13.78
CA GLU A 21 26.99 -10.24 14.37
C GLU A 21 27.39 -8.98 13.61
N VAL A 22 27.59 -7.91 14.34
CA VAL A 22 27.97 -6.60 13.80
C VAL A 22 29.24 -6.11 14.49
N PRO A 23 30.13 -5.43 13.77
CA PRO A 23 31.26 -4.72 14.38
C PRO A 23 30.81 -3.76 15.48
N LYS A 24 31.66 -3.55 16.49
CA LYS A 24 31.40 -2.65 17.63
C LYS A 24 30.82 -1.30 17.22
N GLU A 25 31.41 -0.67 16.21
CA GLU A 25 31.01 0.64 15.68
C GLU A 25 29.55 0.72 15.24
N ILE A 26 29.01 -0.38 14.69
CA ILE A 26 27.63 -0.46 14.25
C ILE A 26 26.72 -0.77 15.44
N GLY A 27 27.14 -1.66 16.34
CA GLY A 27 26.37 -2.00 17.53
C GLY A 27 26.15 -0.81 18.46
N ASP A 28 27.17 0.04 18.66
CA ASP A 28 27.05 1.25 19.48
C ASP A 28 26.01 2.23 18.91
N LYS A 29 25.93 2.37 17.58
CA LYS A 29 24.90 3.20 16.92
C LYS A 29 23.49 2.65 17.09
N VAL A 30 23.35 1.33 16.99
CA VAL A 30 22.07 0.65 17.23
C VAL A 30 21.64 0.84 18.69
N LEU A 31 22.57 0.75 19.64
CA LEU A 31 22.30 0.97 21.06
C LEU A 31 21.82 2.41 21.33
N VAL A 32 22.50 3.42 20.76
CA VAL A 32 22.10 4.83 20.91
C VAL A 32 20.72 5.08 20.32
N LEU A 33 20.41 4.50 19.14
CA LEU A 33 19.09 4.63 18.52
C LEU A 33 17.98 4.07 19.41
N ILE A 34 18.22 2.92 20.04
CA ILE A 34 17.25 2.28 20.95
C ILE A 34 17.01 3.14 22.19
N ILE A 35 18.07 3.71 22.77
CA ILE A 35 17.98 4.51 23.99
C ILE A 35 17.33 5.88 23.72
N THR A 36 17.69 6.53 22.61
CA THR A 36 17.25 7.91 22.33
C THR A 36 15.92 7.98 21.60
N GLY A 37 15.49 6.90 20.92
CA GLY A 37 14.25 6.87 20.15
C GLY A 37 14.21 7.83 18.96
N ASN A 38 15.32 8.50 18.64
CA ASN A 38 15.38 9.52 17.60
C ASN A 38 15.89 8.91 16.29
N SER A 39 14.98 8.63 15.35
CA SER A 39 15.28 7.94 14.09
C SER A 39 15.92 8.81 13.01
N ASN A 40 16.07 10.11 13.25
CA ASN A 40 16.25 11.08 12.15
C ASN A 40 17.70 11.40 11.77
N ASP A 41 18.72 10.82 12.42
CA ASP A 41 20.10 11.32 12.23
C ASP A 41 21.21 10.26 12.14
N ILE A 42 20.92 9.09 11.58
CA ILE A 42 21.95 8.06 11.34
C ILE A 42 22.51 8.18 9.92
N SER A 43 23.32 9.22 9.70
CA SER A 43 24.27 9.22 8.58
C SER A 43 25.50 8.41 8.98
N VAL A 44 25.53 7.12 8.62
CA VAL A 44 26.73 6.30 8.77
C VAL A 44 27.76 6.77 7.74
N ARG A 45 28.57 7.75 8.11
CA ARG A 45 29.78 8.12 7.38
C ARG A 45 30.86 7.10 7.73
N THR A 46 31.06 6.10 6.87
CA THR A 46 32.27 5.27 6.92
C THR A 46 33.43 6.11 6.41
N SER A 47 34.17 6.70 7.34
CA SER A 47 35.38 7.48 7.08
C SER A 47 36.55 6.53 6.84
N THR A 48 36.75 6.09 5.59
CA THR A 48 38.03 5.51 5.19
C THR A 48 38.96 6.67 4.85
N SER A 49 39.75 7.11 5.84
CA SER A 49 40.79 8.12 5.65
C SER A 49 41.97 7.50 4.89
N PHE A 50 42.11 7.83 3.61
CA PHE A 50 43.40 7.85 2.92
C PHE A 50 43.79 9.31 2.73
N GLY A 51 44.82 9.74 3.46
CA GLY A 51 45.28 11.13 3.51
C GLY A 51 46.12 11.50 2.30
N GLY A 52 45.78 12.64 1.68
CA GLY A 52 46.58 13.35 0.69
C GLY A 52 46.20 14.84 0.70
N PRO A 53 47.14 15.78 0.46
CA PRO A 53 46.94 17.20 0.73
C PRO A 53 46.25 17.93 -0.44
N LEU A 54 45.18 18.64 -0.07
CA LEU A 54 44.68 19.91 -0.63
C LEU A 54 44.94 20.17 -2.12
N GLU A 55 43.97 19.78 -2.95
CA GLU A 55 43.73 20.45 -4.22
C GLU A 55 42.22 20.71 -4.39
N GLN A 56 41.90 21.98 -4.62
CA GLN A 56 40.55 22.51 -4.78
C GLN A 56 39.87 21.82 -5.96
N SER A 57 39.05 20.81 -5.70
CA SER A 57 38.27 20.13 -6.71
C SER A 57 36.78 20.36 -6.48
N ILE A 58 36.18 20.87 -7.53
CA ILE A 58 34.77 21.09 -7.81
C ILE A 58 33.94 19.93 -7.27
N ILE A 59 32.92 20.23 -6.45
CA ILE A 59 31.96 19.27 -5.93
C ILE A 59 31.08 18.81 -7.11
N GLN A 60 31.55 17.81 -7.86
CA GLN A 60 30.69 16.93 -8.63
C GLN A 60 30.17 15.89 -7.64
N SER A 61 28.93 16.09 -7.21
CA SER A 61 28.17 15.12 -6.43
C SER A 61 27.91 13.90 -7.31
N ASP A 62 28.83 12.94 -7.28
CA ASP A 62 28.65 11.62 -7.85
C ASP A 62 27.55 10.88 -7.06
N GLU A 63 26.33 10.98 -7.58
CA GLU A 63 25.16 10.16 -7.25
C GLU A 63 25.42 8.69 -7.64
N ASN A 64 26.37 8.03 -6.99
CA ASN A 64 26.63 6.61 -7.20
C ASN A 64 25.57 5.75 -6.46
N ASN A 65 24.41 5.63 -7.12
CA ASN A 65 23.93 4.35 -7.62
C ASN A 65 23.73 3.21 -6.58
N THR A 66 23.07 3.48 -5.45
CA THR A 66 22.19 2.44 -4.88
C THR A 66 20.95 2.35 -5.76
N LYS A 67 21.09 1.64 -6.88
CA LYS A 67 19.99 1.14 -7.69
C LYS A 67 19.15 0.23 -6.79
N LEU A 68 18.25 0.83 -6.02
CA LEU A 68 17.15 0.13 -5.39
C LEU A 68 16.62 -0.78 -6.49
N ILE A 69 16.65 -2.09 -6.22
CA ILE A 69 16.10 -3.08 -7.14
C ILE A 69 14.60 -2.79 -7.14
N GLU A 70 14.20 -1.82 -7.96
CA GLU A 70 12.82 -1.42 -8.15
C GLU A 70 12.16 -2.68 -8.64
N LYS A 71 11.33 -3.29 -7.78
CA LYS A 71 10.50 -4.40 -8.20
C LYS A 71 9.82 -3.96 -9.50
N PRO A 72 9.85 -4.79 -10.55
CA PRO A 72 9.35 -4.41 -11.85
C PRO A 72 7.95 -3.80 -11.70
N LYS A 73 7.76 -2.63 -12.30
CA LYS A 73 6.50 -1.87 -12.19
C LYS A 73 5.37 -2.72 -12.77
N LYS A 74 4.56 -3.33 -11.90
CA LYS A 74 3.40 -4.12 -12.31
C LYS A 74 2.42 -3.22 -13.06
N SER A 75 1.94 -3.71 -14.20
CA SER A 75 0.86 -3.06 -14.93
C SER A 75 -0.48 -3.22 -14.18
N ILE A 76 -1.42 -2.32 -14.45
CA ILE A 76 -2.76 -2.38 -13.84
C ILE A 76 -3.51 -3.66 -14.24
N ARG A 77 -3.28 -4.15 -15.46
CA ARG A 77 -3.89 -5.38 -15.97
C ARG A 77 -3.39 -6.59 -15.20
N GLU A 78 -2.07 -6.70 -14.99
CA GLU A 78 -1.48 -7.78 -14.18
C GLU A 78 -2.00 -7.74 -12.74
N PHE A 79 -2.14 -6.55 -12.16
CA PHE A 79 -2.68 -6.40 -10.80
C PHE A 79 -4.14 -6.86 -10.68
N LEU A 80 -4.98 -6.56 -11.68
CA LEU A 80 -6.36 -7.06 -11.72
C LEU A 80 -6.43 -8.58 -11.85
N VAL A 81 -5.55 -9.18 -12.64
CA VAL A 81 -5.43 -10.65 -12.77
C VAL A 81 -4.97 -11.28 -11.44
N GLU A 82 -3.94 -10.70 -10.80
CA GLU A 82 -3.37 -11.18 -9.54
C GLU A 82 -4.38 -11.13 -8.38
N SER A 83 -5.16 -10.05 -8.30
CA SER A 83 -6.21 -9.86 -7.28
C SER A 83 -7.46 -10.71 -7.52
N LYS A 84 -7.59 -11.35 -8.70
CA LYS A 84 -8.77 -12.16 -9.10
C LYS A 84 -10.09 -11.39 -9.05
N ALA A 85 -10.08 -10.08 -9.26
CA ALA A 85 -11.29 -9.25 -9.25
C ALA A 85 -12.19 -9.58 -10.46
N LYS A 86 -13.35 -10.20 -10.22
CA LYS A 86 -14.29 -10.61 -11.28
C LYS A 86 -15.39 -9.58 -11.49
N ARG A 87 -15.93 -9.03 -10.41
CA ARG A 87 -17.10 -8.11 -10.44
C ARG A 87 -16.68 -6.66 -10.57
N ALA A 88 -17.62 -5.81 -11.00
CA ALA A 88 -17.44 -4.36 -11.07
C ALA A 88 -16.91 -3.75 -9.77
N ILE A 89 -17.57 -4.05 -8.64
CA ILE A 89 -17.24 -3.57 -7.29
C ILE A 89 -15.83 -4.01 -6.86
N GLU A 90 -15.48 -5.27 -7.13
CA GLU A 90 -14.15 -5.84 -6.83
C GLU A 90 -13.08 -5.15 -7.68
N LYS A 91 -13.34 -4.95 -8.98
CA LYS A 91 -12.42 -4.27 -9.91
C LYS A 91 -12.21 -2.81 -9.51
N ILE A 92 -13.25 -2.08 -9.11
CA ILE A 92 -13.14 -0.70 -8.61
C ILE A 92 -12.22 -0.65 -7.39
N THR A 93 -12.41 -1.57 -6.43
CA THR A 93 -11.59 -1.64 -5.22
C THR A 93 -10.13 -1.97 -5.54
N ALA A 94 -9.89 -2.95 -6.41
CA ALA A 94 -8.55 -3.32 -6.85
C ALA A 94 -7.85 -2.17 -7.61
N ILE A 95 -8.57 -1.44 -8.46
CA ILE A 95 -8.04 -0.23 -9.11
C ILE A 95 -7.65 0.81 -8.06
N GLY A 96 -8.48 1.05 -7.04
CA GLY A 96 -8.17 1.97 -5.95
C GLY A 96 -6.86 1.61 -5.24
N VAL A 97 -6.69 0.33 -4.87
CA VAL A 97 -5.46 -0.16 -4.22
C VAL A 97 -4.24 0.00 -5.13
N PHE A 98 -4.41 -0.26 -6.43
CA PHE A 98 -3.34 -0.08 -7.40
C PHE A 98 -2.91 1.39 -7.51
N LEU A 99 -3.86 2.32 -7.56
CA LEU A 99 -3.58 3.76 -7.63
C LEU A 99 -2.83 4.25 -6.39
N ASP A 100 -3.22 3.77 -5.21
CA ASP A 100 -2.57 4.08 -3.95
C ASP A 100 -1.14 3.53 -3.91
N LYS A 101 -0.96 2.21 -4.06
CA LYS A 101 0.33 1.54 -3.88
C LYS A 101 1.36 1.77 -5.00
N HIS A 102 0.92 1.86 -6.25
CA HIS A 102 1.84 1.91 -7.40
C HIS A 102 1.97 3.30 -8.01
N LYS A 103 0.96 4.18 -7.84
CA LYS A 103 0.99 5.54 -8.38
C LYS A 103 1.08 6.60 -7.28
N ASN A 104 1.18 6.22 -6.00
CA ASN A 104 1.20 7.12 -4.83
C ASN A 104 0.00 8.08 -4.81
N LYS A 105 -1.16 7.62 -5.29
CA LYS A 105 -2.40 8.40 -5.34
C LYS A 105 -3.37 7.86 -4.31
N LYS A 106 -3.28 8.36 -3.08
CA LYS A 106 -4.15 7.98 -1.96
C LYS A 106 -5.64 8.22 -2.26
N ASN A 107 -5.92 9.24 -3.07
CA ASN A 107 -7.26 9.69 -3.43
C ASN A 107 -7.46 9.52 -4.95
N PHE A 108 -8.67 9.18 -5.36
CA PHE A 108 -9.00 9.03 -6.78
C PHE A 108 -10.44 9.44 -7.08
N THR A 109 -10.67 9.91 -8.31
CA THR A 109 -12.00 10.30 -8.80
C THR A 109 -12.62 9.23 -9.68
N LYS A 110 -13.92 9.40 -9.98
CA LYS A 110 -14.67 8.56 -10.93
C LYS A 110 -14.00 8.51 -12.31
N GLU A 111 -13.51 9.63 -12.81
CA GLU A 111 -12.84 9.75 -14.11
C GLU A 111 -11.55 8.94 -14.11
N LYS A 112 -10.82 8.96 -12.99
CA LYS A 112 -9.59 8.19 -12.84
C LYS A 112 -9.86 6.70 -12.84
N ILE A 113 -10.91 6.24 -12.15
CA ILE A 113 -11.36 4.84 -12.20
C ILE A 113 -11.68 4.44 -13.65
N LYS A 114 -12.46 5.26 -14.37
CA LYS A 114 -12.83 5.00 -15.77
C LYS A 114 -11.59 4.88 -16.66
N LYS A 115 -10.62 5.78 -16.52
CA LYS A 115 -9.35 5.74 -17.26
C LYS A 115 -8.55 4.48 -16.92
N SER A 116 -8.53 4.08 -15.64
CA SER A 116 -7.86 2.86 -15.19
C SER A 116 -8.47 1.58 -15.79
N PHE A 117 -9.80 1.50 -15.96
CA PHE A 117 -10.43 0.41 -16.70
C PHE A 117 -9.93 0.34 -18.16
N GLN A 118 -9.82 1.50 -18.83
CA GLN A 118 -9.31 1.58 -20.20
C GLN A 118 -7.82 1.19 -20.29
N GLU A 119 -6.99 1.70 -19.37
CA GLU A 119 -5.57 1.34 -19.24
C GLU A 119 -5.39 -0.18 -19.03
N ALA A 120 -6.30 -0.82 -18.30
CA ALA A 120 -6.31 -2.26 -18.09
C ALA A 120 -6.83 -3.09 -19.29
N SER A 121 -7.31 -2.43 -20.35
CA SER A 121 -8.07 -3.08 -21.44
C SER A 121 -9.29 -3.87 -20.94
N GLU A 122 -9.89 -3.40 -19.86
CA GLU A 122 -11.08 -3.99 -19.24
C GLU A 122 -12.34 -3.23 -19.67
N LYS A 123 -13.46 -3.96 -19.77
CA LYS A 123 -14.75 -3.33 -20.10
C LYS A 123 -15.16 -2.38 -18.97
N VAL A 124 -15.34 -1.11 -19.30
CA VAL A 124 -15.88 -0.12 -18.37
C VAL A 124 -17.30 -0.52 -17.99
N THR A 125 -17.60 -0.45 -16.69
CA THR A 125 -18.93 -0.74 -16.15
C THR A 125 -19.97 0.21 -16.71
N THR A 126 -21.10 -0.31 -17.20
CA THR A 126 -22.19 0.50 -17.78
C THR A 126 -22.73 1.54 -16.81
N ASN A 127 -22.79 1.22 -15.51
CA ASN A 127 -23.28 2.14 -14.47
C ASN A 127 -22.26 2.33 -13.35
N LEU A 128 -21.13 2.98 -13.70
CA LEU A 128 -20.05 3.26 -12.76
C LEU A 128 -20.51 3.98 -11.48
N PRO A 129 -21.39 5.02 -11.51
CA PRO A 129 -21.88 5.66 -10.29
C PRO A 129 -22.59 4.69 -9.33
N ARG A 130 -23.41 3.77 -9.86
CA ARG A 130 -24.09 2.75 -9.06
C ARG A 130 -23.08 1.81 -8.41
N ASP A 131 -22.08 1.36 -9.17
CA ASP A 131 -21.09 0.42 -8.66
C ASP A 131 -20.17 1.07 -7.62
N ILE A 132 -19.81 2.34 -7.78
CA ILE A 132 -19.09 3.13 -6.74
C ILE A 132 -19.92 3.18 -5.45
N LYS A 133 -21.21 3.55 -5.52
CA LYS A 133 -22.09 3.56 -4.33
C LYS A 133 -22.19 2.18 -3.67
N ALA A 134 -22.27 1.11 -4.46
CA ALA A 134 -22.28 -0.24 -3.93
C ALA A 134 -20.94 -0.62 -3.26
N THR A 135 -19.82 -0.12 -3.80
CA THR A 135 -18.48 -0.31 -3.22
C THR A 135 -18.33 0.45 -1.90
N ILE A 136 -18.88 1.66 -1.80
CA ILE A 136 -18.98 2.43 -0.56
C ILE A 136 -19.86 1.70 0.46
N GLY A 137 -21.03 1.20 0.04
CA GLY A 137 -21.93 0.44 0.90
C GLY A 137 -21.34 -0.88 1.41
N ALA A 138 -20.37 -1.47 0.68
CA ALA A 138 -19.59 -2.61 1.14
C ALA A 138 -18.45 -2.22 2.12
N GLY A 139 -18.21 -0.93 2.31
CA GLY A 139 -17.13 -0.40 3.15
C GLY A 139 -15.74 -0.65 2.60
N TRP A 140 -15.59 -0.91 1.29
CA TRP A 140 -14.28 -1.17 0.66
C TRP A 140 -13.58 0.10 0.17
N ILE A 141 -14.36 1.12 -0.14
CA ILE A 141 -13.89 2.48 -0.39
C ILE A 141 -14.75 3.45 0.41
N ALA A 142 -14.25 4.65 0.65
CA ALA A 142 -14.99 5.73 1.28
C ALA A 142 -14.78 7.04 0.50
N GLU A 143 -15.75 7.94 0.60
CA GLU A 143 -15.67 9.30 0.04
C GLU A 143 -14.94 10.20 1.05
N LEU A 144 -14.13 11.16 0.57
CA LEU A 144 -13.52 12.15 1.46
C LEU A 144 -14.57 13.18 1.90
N ASP A 145 -14.55 13.53 3.19
CA ASP A 145 -15.49 14.50 3.76
C ASP A 145 -15.29 15.91 3.19
N GLU A 146 -14.06 16.27 2.84
CA GLU A 146 -13.69 17.61 2.34
C GLU A 146 -14.06 17.80 0.86
N GLU A 147 -14.04 16.72 0.06
CA GLU A 147 -14.14 16.81 -1.39
C GLU A 147 -15.07 15.73 -1.98
N LYS A 148 -16.28 16.13 -2.35
CA LYS A 148 -17.24 15.24 -3.01
C LYS A 148 -16.69 14.67 -4.31
N GLY A 149 -16.90 13.38 -4.52
CA GLY A 149 -16.43 12.66 -5.71
C GLY A 149 -14.97 12.21 -5.66
N HIS A 150 -14.25 12.48 -4.56
CA HIS A 150 -12.95 11.90 -4.28
C HIS A 150 -13.11 10.73 -3.32
N TYR A 151 -12.46 9.63 -3.64
CA TYR A 151 -12.55 8.39 -2.89
C TYR A 151 -11.17 7.91 -2.47
N TYR A 152 -11.11 7.17 -1.37
CA TYR A 152 -9.92 6.46 -0.91
C TYR A 152 -10.26 5.01 -0.56
N VAL A 153 -9.24 4.15 -0.52
CA VAL A 153 -9.43 2.75 -0.12
C VAL A 153 -9.34 2.63 1.39
N THR A 154 -10.31 1.94 1.99
CA THR A 154 -10.33 1.65 3.44
C THR A 154 -9.42 0.46 3.78
N ASN A 155 -9.20 0.22 5.08
CA ASN A 155 -8.45 -0.96 5.54
C ASN A 155 -9.12 -2.27 5.08
N THR A 156 -10.45 -2.35 5.22
CA THR A 156 -11.26 -3.48 4.75
C THR A 156 -11.18 -3.70 3.24
N GLY A 157 -11.10 -2.62 2.45
CA GLY A 157 -10.86 -2.72 1.00
C GLY A 157 -9.47 -3.28 0.66
N ASN A 158 -8.45 -2.85 1.39
CA ASN A 158 -7.08 -3.39 1.26
C ASN A 158 -7.01 -4.88 1.63
N GLU A 159 -7.67 -5.28 2.71
CA GLU A 159 -7.79 -6.69 3.11
C GLU A 159 -8.53 -7.52 2.07
N ALA A 160 -9.62 -6.99 1.50
CA ALA A 160 -10.39 -7.69 0.47
C ALA A 160 -9.55 -8.00 -0.78
N VAL A 161 -8.73 -7.03 -1.22
CA VAL A 161 -7.81 -7.22 -2.35
C VAL A 161 -6.69 -8.20 -2.01
N THR A 162 -6.11 -8.07 -0.80
CA THR A 162 -5.04 -8.97 -0.32
C THR A 162 -5.51 -10.43 -0.26
N ASN A 163 -6.75 -10.63 0.19
CA ASN A 163 -7.40 -11.94 0.28
C ASN A 163 -8.04 -12.43 -1.03
N LYS A 164 -7.86 -11.69 -2.14
CA LYS A 164 -8.39 -12.04 -3.48
C LYS A 164 -9.91 -12.23 -3.50
N PHE A 165 -10.64 -11.43 -2.73
CA PHE A 165 -12.11 -11.40 -2.66
C PHE A 165 -12.75 -12.77 -2.38
N PRO A 166 -12.55 -13.37 -1.18
CA PRO A 166 -13.16 -14.64 -0.85
C PRO A 166 -14.68 -14.56 -0.88
N GLU A 167 -15.34 -15.61 -1.35
CA GLU A 167 -16.79 -15.60 -1.66
C GLU A 167 -17.67 -15.22 -0.46
N GLU A 168 -17.22 -15.55 0.75
CA GLU A 168 -17.90 -15.22 2.01
C GLU A 168 -18.09 -13.71 2.20
N ILE A 169 -17.03 -12.94 1.97
CA ILE A 169 -17.07 -11.48 2.10
C ILE A 169 -18.00 -10.91 1.03
N VAL A 170 -18.00 -11.51 -0.17
CA VAL A 170 -18.86 -11.01 -1.26
C VAL A 170 -20.32 -11.45 -1.15
N LYS A 171 -20.66 -12.41 -0.28
CA LYS A 171 -22.07 -12.68 0.07
C LYS A 171 -22.62 -11.60 0.99
N LYS A 172 -21.82 -11.09 1.94
CA LYS A 172 -22.24 -10.01 2.84
C LYS A 172 -22.57 -8.72 2.08
N SER A 173 -21.75 -8.36 1.08
CA SER A 173 -22.01 -7.16 0.27
C SER A 173 -23.26 -7.25 -0.61
N ARG A 174 -23.71 -8.46 -0.97
CA ARG A 174 -24.96 -8.67 -1.74
C ARG A 174 -26.23 -8.40 -0.91
N GLY A 175 -26.19 -8.70 0.39
CA GLY A 175 -27.38 -8.65 1.24
C GLY A 175 -27.76 -7.24 1.69
N SER A 176 -26.78 -6.35 1.88
CA SER A 176 -27.04 -5.04 2.50
C SER A 176 -27.77 -4.04 1.60
N TYR A 177 -27.67 -4.17 0.27
CA TYR A 177 -28.36 -3.29 -0.68
C TYR A 177 -29.72 -3.85 -1.14
N GLY A 178 -30.02 -5.10 -0.77
CA GLY A 178 -31.18 -5.85 -1.21
C GLY A 178 -32.35 -5.73 -0.24
N GLY A 179 -33.09 -4.64 -0.36
CA GLY A 179 -34.51 -4.60 -0.01
C GLY A 179 -34.84 -4.54 1.49
N LYS A 180 -35.31 -3.37 1.94
CA LYS A 180 -36.40 -3.37 2.93
C LYS A 180 -37.45 -4.33 2.38
N LYS A 181 -37.64 -5.50 3.01
CA LYS A 181 -38.80 -6.34 2.74
C LYS A 181 -40.01 -5.46 3.05
N THR A 182 -40.61 -4.87 2.02
CA THR A 182 -41.88 -4.18 2.13
C THR A 182 -42.84 -5.24 2.65
N LYS A 183 -43.19 -5.16 3.95
CA LYS A 183 -44.22 -6.03 4.53
C LYS A 183 -45.47 -5.77 3.70
N GLN A 184 -45.83 -6.71 2.83
CA GLN A 184 -47.11 -6.66 2.13
C GLN A 184 -48.18 -6.68 3.21
N LYS A 185 -48.84 -5.53 3.36
CA LYS A 185 -49.97 -5.36 4.27
C LYS A 185 -51.09 -6.22 3.69
N THR A 186 -51.35 -7.37 4.30
CA THR A 186 -52.54 -8.18 4.05
C THR A 186 -53.75 -7.29 4.30
N VAL A 187 -54.48 -6.96 3.24
CA VAL A 187 -55.78 -6.29 3.34
C VAL A 187 -56.81 -7.39 3.48
N ASP A 188 -57.35 -7.53 4.70
CA ASP A 188 -58.50 -8.40 4.95
C ASP A 188 -59.69 -7.88 4.15
N LYS A 189 -60.16 -8.69 3.19
CA LYS A 189 -61.42 -8.47 2.48
C LYS A 189 -62.56 -8.96 3.36
N LYS A 190 -63.47 -8.04 3.67
CA LYS A 190 -64.72 -8.26 4.40
C LYS A 190 -65.85 -8.59 3.44
#